data_AF-A0A4Y8IHD0-F1
#
_entry.id   AF-A0A4Y8IHD0-F1
#
_cell.length_a   1.000
_cell.length_b   1.000
_cell.length_c   1.000
_cell.angle_alpha   90.00
_cell.angle_beta   90.00
_cell.angle_gamma   90.00
#
_symmetry.space_group_name_H-M   'P 1'
#
loop_
_entity.id
_entity.type
_entity.pdbx_description
1 polymer ?
#
loop_
_entity_poly.entity_id
_entity_poly.type
_entity_poly.pdbx_seq_one_letter_code
_entity_poly.pdbx_strand_id
1 'polypeptide(L)'
;MRTNVLFGVDHMDQLLIRAKENKQRLEMIYVNEQGEYSQRIIRVMKIYEHYILGFCYTKRAVRQFKKDQILSILPYKKGNQDGA
;
A
#
# COMPACT_ATOMS: atom_id res chain seq x y z
N MET A 1 24.17 -17.85 20.67
CA MET A 1 23.48 -17.63 19.38
C MET A 1 22.47 -16.51 19.55
N ARG A 2 22.30 -15.74 18.47
CA ARG A 2 21.72 -14.39 18.39
C ARG A 2 20.23 -14.33 18.73
N THR A 3 19.82 -13.26 19.41
CA THR A 3 18.56 -12.56 19.10
C THR A 3 18.79 -11.07 19.30
N ASN A 4 19.33 -10.41 18.27
CA ASN A 4 19.41 -8.97 18.24
C ASN A 4 18.02 -8.44 17.86
N VAL A 5 17.34 -7.83 18.81
CA VAL A 5 16.06 -7.17 18.60
C VAL A 5 16.35 -5.82 17.94
N LEU A 6 16.53 -5.83 16.62
CA LEU A 6 16.71 -4.64 15.79
C LEU A 6 15.74 -4.70 14.61
N PHE A 7 14.45 -4.54 14.86
CA PHE A 7 13.49 -4.29 13.79
C PHE A 7 12.51 -3.21 14.26
N GLY A 8 12.90 -1.95 14.03
CA GLY A 8 11.96 -0.85 14.08
C GLY A 8 10.89 -1.09 13.02
N VAL A 9 9.62 -1.13 13.42
CA VAL A 9 8.51 -1.26 12.48
C VAL A 9 8.37 0.05 11.74
N ASP A 10 8.68 0.04 10.44
CA ASP A 10 8.55 1.22 9.58
C ASP A 10 7.14 1.82 9.66
N HIS A 11 7.05 3.16 9.60
CA HIS A 11 5.78 3.88 9.68
C HIS A 11 4.78 3.39 8.60
N MET A 12 5.28 3.06 7.41
CA MET A 12 4.48 2.50 6.32
C MET A 12 3.90 1.12 6.67
N ASP A 13 4.67 0.25 7.31
CA ASP A 13 4.20 -1.10 7.65
C ASP A 13 3.06 -1.04 8.68
N GLN A 14 3.12 -0.10 9.63
CA GLN A 14 2.01 0.13 10.56
C GLN A 14 0.72 0.57 9.83
N LEU A 15 0.84 1.46 8.85
CA LEU A 15 -0.30 1.88 8.01
C LEU A 15 -0.88 0.69 7.23
N LEU A 16 -0.02 -0.11 6.60
CA LEU A 16 -0.42 -1.27 5.81
C LEU A 16 -1.15 -2.32 6.68
N ILE A 17 -0.64 -2.60 7.88
CA ILE A 17 -1.25 -3.53 8.84
C ILE A 17 -2.65 -3.06 9.21
N ARG A 18 -2.78 -1.81 9.69
CA ARG A 18 -4.08 -1.23 10.08
C ARG A 18 -5.07 -1.20 8.92
N ALA A 19 -4.60 -0.88 7.70
CA ALA A 19 -5.46 -0.84 6.53
C ALA A 19 -5.96 -2.24 6.13
N LYS A 20 -5.10 -3.26 6.21
CA LYS A 20 -5.46 -4.65 5.95
C LYS A 20 -6.53 -5.14 6.94
N GLU A 21 -6.33 -4.90 8.24
CA GLU A 21 -7.25 -5.30 9.31
C GLU A 21 -8.63 -4.65 9.14
N ASN A 22 -8.65 -3.33 8.87
CA ASN A 22 -9.89 -2.58 8.71
C ASN A 22 -10.50 -2.69 7.30
N LYS A 23 -9.90 -3.48 6.40
CA LYS A 23 -10.27 -3.56 4.97
C LYS A 23 -10.33 -2.18 4.30
N GLN A 24 -9.55 -1.22 4.80
CA GLN A 24 -9.50 0.16 4.34
C GLN A 24 -8.82 0.24 2.98
N ARG A 25 -9.34 1.10 2.10
CA ARG A 25 -8.69 1.41 0.83
C ARG A 25 -7.53 2.37 1.08
N LEU A 26 -6.41 2.12 0.43
CA LEU A 26 -5.27 3.01 0.41
C LEU A 26 -5.11 3.58 -1.00
N GLU A 27 -4.64 4.81 -1.05
CA GLU A 27 -4.18 5.46 -2.27
C GLU A 27 -2.67 5.61 -2.22
N MET A 28 -2.00 5.30 -3.33
CA MET A 28 -0.55 5.37 -3.43
C MET A 28 -0.08 5.94 -4.76
N ILE A 29 1.10 6.56 -4.73
CA ILE A 29 1.90 6.84 -5.93
C ILE A 29 2.90 5.70 -6.08
N TYR A 30 2.84 5.01 -7.22
CA TYR A 30 3.66 3.84 -7.51
C TYR A 30 4.49 4.06 -8.76
N VAL A 31 5.79 3.77 -8.70
CA VAL A 31 6.70 3.79 -9.84
C VAL A 31 6.99 2.36 -10.31
N ASN A 32 6.84 2.07 -11.60
CA ASN A 32 7.23 0.77 -12.14
C ASN A 32 8.73 0.71 -12.45
N GLU A 33 9.19 -0.44 -12.93
CA GLU A 33 10.60 -0.65 -13.26
C GLU A 33 11.08 0.20 -14.45
N GLN A 34 10.14 0.70 -15.26
CA GLN A 34 10.39 1.62 -16.36
C GLN A 34 10.43 3.10 -15.91
N GLY A 35 10.23 3.38 -14.62
CA GLY A 35 10.19 4.74 -14.08
C GLY A 35 8.85 5.45 -14.28
N GLU A 36 7.81 4.75 -14.76
CA GLU A 36 6.49 5.33 -14.99
C GLU A 36 5.69 5.38 -13.68
N TYR A 37 5.20 6.58 -13.35
CA TYR A 37 4.40 6.81 -12.17
C TYR A 37 2.92 6.51 -12.43
N SER A 38 2.24 6.01 -11.40
CA SER A 38 0.80 5.78 -11.44
C SER A 38 0.17 5.99 -10.07
N GLN A 39 -0.96 6.69 -10.03
CA GLN A 39 -1.81 6.78 -8.85
C GLN A 39 -2.73 5.57 -8.79
N ARG A 40 -2.75 4.88 -7.64
CA ARG A 40 -3.45 3.61 -7.50
C ARG A 40 -4.24 3.57 -6.21
N ILE A 41 -5.49 3.14 -6.32
CA ILE A 41 -6.30 2.78 -5.16
C ILE A 41 -6.22 1.26 -4.99
N ILE A 42 -5.87 0.80 -3.79
CA ILE A 42 -5.70 -0.62 -3.49
C ILE A 42 -6.41 -1.02 -2.19
N ARG A 43 -6.69 -2.32 -2.05
CA ARG A 43 -6.96 -2.96 -0.75
C ARG A 43 -5.86 -3.97 -0.46
N VAL A 44 -5.17 -3.81 0.67
CA VAL A 44 -4.10 -4.73 1.10
C VAL A 44 -4.70 -6.08 1.47
N MET A 45 -4.11 -7.17 0.96
CA MET A 45 -4.52 -8.55 1.23
C MET A 45 -3.47 -9.31 2.03
N LYS A 46 -2.20 -9.20 1.65
CA LYS A 46 -1.06 -9.79 2.36
C LYS A 46 0.10 -8.81 2.39
N ILE A 47 0.89 -8.87 3.47
CA ILE A 47 2.08 -8.04 3.68
C ILE A 47 3.25 -9.00 3.84
N TYR A 48 4.29 -8.80 3.05
CA TYR A 48 5.55 -9.51 3.12
C TYR A 48 6.66 -8.51 3.42
N GLU A 49 7.89 -9.00 3.62
CA GLU A 49 9.04 -8.17 3.95
C GLU A 49 9.27 -7.07 2.89
N HIS A 50 9.34 -7.43 1.60
CA HIS A 50 9.69 -6.50 0.52
C HIS A 50 8.52 -6.08 -0.38
N TYR A 51 7.34 -6.68 -0.22
CA TYR A 51 6.20 -6.39 -1.08
C TYR A 51 4.87 -6.59 -0.38
N ILE A 52 3.81 -6.05 -0.97
CA ILE A 52 2.42 -6.32 -0.56
C ILE A 52 1.67 -6.98 -1.72
N LEU A 53 0.73 -7.85 -1.37
CA LEU A 53 -0.30 -8.32 -2.29
C LEU A 53 -1.55 -7.48 -2.04
N GLY A 54 -2.07 -6.84 -3.09
CA GLY A 54 -3.26 -5.99 -2.97
C GLY A 54 -4.17 -6.12 -4.18
N PHE A 55 -5.48 -5.98 -3.93
CA PHE A 55 -6.43 -5.80 -5.01
C PHE A 55 -6.35 -4.35 -5.51
N CYS A 56 -6.00 -4.16 -6.79
CA CYS A 56 -5.90 -2.86 -7.42
C CYS A 56 -7.24 -2.48 -8.06
N TYR A 57 -7.89 -1.43 -7.56
CA TYR A 57 -9.18 -0.98 -8.09
C TYR A 57 -9.06 -0.40 -9.51
N THR A 58 -7.94 0.26 -9.81
CA THR A 58 -7.67 0.82 -11.15
C THR A 58 -7.58 -0.25 -12.24
N LYS A 59 -7.04 -1.44 -11.90
CA LYS A 59 -6.86 -2.55 -12.85
C LYS A 59 -7.84 -3.71 -12.65
N ARG A 60 -8.67 -3.64 -11.60
CA ARG A 60 -9.62 -4.70 -11.19
C ARG A 60 -8.98 -6.09 -11.05
N ALA A 61 -7.75 -6.13 -10.53
CA ALA A 61 -6.97 -7.37 -10.41
C ALA A 61 -6.12 -7.39 -9.13
N VAL A 62 -5.80 -8.58 -8.63
CA VAL A 62 -4.81 -8.76 -7.56
C VAL A 62 -3.42 -8.59 -8.17
N ARG A 63 -2.59 -7.74 -7.55
CA ARG A 63 -1.21 -7.48 -7.99
C ARG A 63 -0.27 -7.43 -6.81
N GLN A 64 0.99 -7.75 -7.09
CA GLN A 64 2.11 -7.52 -6.20
C GLN A 64 2.62 -6.07 -6.40
N PHE A 65 2.94 -5.42 -5.29
CA PHE A 65 3.55 -4.09 -5.26
C PHE A 65 4.79 -4.15 -4.38
N LYS A 66 5.96 -3.86 -4.95
CA LYS A 66 7.21 -3.80 -4.18
C LYS A 66 7.19 -2.56 -3.29
N LYS A 67 7.64 -2.68 -2.05
CA LYS A 67 7.59 -1.58 -1.06
C LYS A 67 8.51 -0.41 -1.43
N ASP A 68 9.67 -0.73 -1.99
CA ASP A 68 10.65 0.23 -2.52
C ASP A 68 10.13 1.06 -3.72
N GLN A 69 9.08 0.59 -4.39
CA GLN A 69 8.41 1.26 -5.51
C GLN A 69 7.19 2.10 -5.10
N ILE A 70 6.86 2.14 -3.80
CA ILE A 70 5.80 2.98 -3.25
C ILE A 70 6.43 4.31 -2.81
N LEU A 71 6.13 5.38 -3.54
CA LEU A 71 6.67 6.72 -3.25
C LEU A 71 5.86 7.45 -2.18
N SER A 72 4.58 7.13 -2.08
CA SER A 72 3.66 7.66 -1.08
C SER A 72 2.49 6.71 -0.94
N ILE A 73 1.95 6.57 0.27
CA ILE A 73 0.75 5.78 0.54
C ILE A 73 -0.04 6.35 1.72
N LEU A 74 -1.34 6.55 1.54
CA LEU A 74 -2.22 7.19 2.52
C LEU A 74 -3.61 6.54 2.50
N PRO A 75 -4.41 6.68 3.58
CA PRO A 75 -5.82 6.35 3.57
C PRO A 75 -6.57 7.02 2.42
N TYR A 76 -7.26 6.23 1.59
CA TYR A 76 -8.10 6.79 0.54
C TYR A 76 -9.34 7.45 1.16
N LYS A 77 -9.53 8.74 0.87
CA LYS A 77 -10.74 9.49 1.20
C LYS A 77 -11.51 9.75 -0.09
N LYS A 78 -12.77 9.34 -0.17
CA LYS A 78 -13.65 9.78 -1.26
C LYS A 78 -13.75 11.31 -1.13
N GLY A 79 -13.29 12.07 -2.13
CA GLY A 79 -13.53 13.50 -2.16
C GLY A 79 -15.03 13.74 -2.07
N ASN A 80 -15.45 14.73 -1.27
CA ASN A 80 -16.85 15.13 -1.16
C ASN A 80 -17.29 15.76 -2.48
N GLN A 81 -17.56 14.95 -3.49
CA GLN A 81 -18.32 15.32 -4.69
C GLN A 81 -19.69 14.67 -4.57
N ASP A 82 -20.44 15.14 -3.58
CA ASP A 82 -21.88 14.95 -3.45
C ASP A 82 -22.38 16.22 -2.73
N GLY A 83 -22.95 17.15 -3.50
CA GLY A 83 -23.43 18.45 -3.03
C GLY A 83 -23.74 19.41 -4.17
N ALA A 84 -24.49 18.92 -5.17
CA ALA A 84 -25.42 19.75 -5.93
C ALA A 84 -26.70 19.94 -5.09
#